data_AF-A0A8S8Y280-F1
#
_entry.id   AF-A0A8S8Y280-F1
#
_cell.length_a   1.000
_cell.length_b   1.000
_cell.length_c   1.000
_cell.angle_alpha   90.00
_cell.angle_beta   90.00
_cell.angle_gamma   90.00
#
_symmetry.space_group_name_H-M   'P 1'
#
loop_
_entity.id
_entity.type
_entity.pdbx_description
1 polymer ?
#
loop_
_entity_poly.entity_id
_entity_poly.type
_entity_poly.pdbx_seq_one_letter_code
_entity_poly.pdbx_strand_id
1 'polypeptide(L)'
;MLWGKRILEWASTPEEAANWMIQLNDKYALDGRDPNSYTGIFWVLGRHDRAWGPERAIFGKIRYMSSENTRKKMNLKPYLQQFRSR
;
A
#
# COMPACT_ATOMS: atom_id res chain seq x y z
N MET A 1 2.33 3.72 0.48
CA MET A 1 2.09 3.07 1.80
C MET A 1 0.68 2.49 1.93
N LEU A 2 -0.37 3.27 2.27
CA LEU A 2 -1.72 2.74 2.52
C LEU A 2 -2.28 1.98 1.30
N TRP A 3 -2.18 2.57 0.11
CA TRP A 3 -2.59 1.96 -1.15
C TRP A 3 -2.01 0.56 -1.35
N GLY A 4 -0.68 0.41 -1.27
CA GLY A 4 -0.05 -0.90 -1.41
C GLY A 4 -0.43 -1.89 -0.32
N LYS A 5 -0.64 -1.42 0.93
CA LYS A 5 -1.11 -2.28 2.02
C LYS A 5 -2.54 -2.78 1.79
N ARG A 6 -3.39 -2.05 1.07
CA ARG A 6 -4.71 -2.52 0.64
C ARG A 6 -4.60 -3.55 -0.50
N ILE A 7 -3.72 -3.31 -1.48
CA ILE A 7 -3.46 -4.29 -2.54
C ILE A 7 -2.99 -5.62 -1.95
N LEU A 8 -2.04 -5.60 -1.00
CA LEU A 8 -1.59 -6.81 -0.30
C LEU A 8 -2.71 -7.54 0.44
N GLU A 9 -3.70 -6.81 0.97
CA GLU A 9 -4.84 -7.42 1.66
C GLU A 9 -5.79 -8.17 0.71
N TRP A 10 -5.85 -7.76 -0.56
CA TRP A 10 -6.82 -8.24 -1.53
C TRP A 10 -6.25 -9.17 -2.59
N ALA A 11 -4.94 -9.17 -2.80
CA ALA A 11 -4.28 -10.10 -3.69
C ALA A 11 -4.30 -11.52 -3.11
N SER A 12 -4.30 -12.54 -3.99
CA SER A 12 -4.28 -13.94 -3.53
C SER A 12 -2.92 -14.34 -2.95
N THR A 13 -1.85 -13.69 -3.41
CA THR A 13 -0.47 -13.91 -2.95
C THR A 13 0.32 -12.59 -2.86
N PRO A 14 1.36 -12.51 -2.02
CA PRO A 14 2.25 -11.34 -1.95
C PRO A 14 2.96 -11.04 -3.28
N GLU A 15 3.30 -12.06 -4.07
CA GLU A 15 3.91 -11.94 -5.39
C GLU A 15 2.96 -11.29 -6.39
N GLU A 16 1.69 -11.69 -6.37
CA GLU A 16 0.64 -11.05 -7.17
C GLU A 16 0.44 -9.59 -6.75
N ALA A 17 0.42 -9.31 -5.44
CA ALA A 17 0.37 -7.93 -4.93
C ALA A 17 1.56 -7.09 -5.45
N ALA A 18 2.78 -7.64 -5.42
CA ALA A 18 3.97 -6.98 -5.95
C ALA A 18 3.83 -6.65 -7.43
N ASN A 19 3.40 -7.63 -8.23
CA ASN A 19 3.21 -7.48 -9.67
C ASN A 19 2.17 -6.41 -10.00
N TRP A 20 1.01 -6.43 -9.33
CA TRP A 20 -0.02 -5.40 -9.52
C TRP A 20 0.48 -4.02 -9.10
N MET A 21 1.18 -3.90 -7.98
CA MET A 21 1.73 -2.62 -7.53
C MET A 21 2.74 -2.06 -8.53
N ILE A 22 3.66 -2.89 -9.04
CA ILE A 22 4.65 -2.48 -10.04
C ILE A 22 3.94 -2.03 -11.32
N GLN A 23 3.03 -2.85 -11.86
CA GLN A 23 2.32 -2.53 -13.10
C GLN A 23 1.53 -1.22 -13.00
N LEU A 24 0.80 -1.01 -11.90
CA LEU A 24 0.02 0.21 -11.70
C LEU A 24 0.92 1.43 -11.50
N ASN A 25 1.97 1.29 -10.70
CA ASN A 25 2.91 2.39 -10.44
C ASN A 25 3.66 2.80 -11.71
N ASP A 26 4.22 1.83 -12.43
CA ASP A 26 5.01 2.08 -13.65
C ASP A 26 4.16 2.64 -14.80
N LYS A 27 2.85 2.32 -14.81
CA LYS A 27 1.92 2.81 -15.82
C LYS A 27 1.42 4.23 -15.54
N TYR A 28 1.09 4.55 -14.28
CA TYR A 28 0.33 5.77 -13.96
C TYR A 28 1.13 6.82 -13.18
N ALA A 29 2.14 6.42 -12.41
CA ALA A 29 2.94 7.38 -11.66
C ALA A 29 3.92 8.09 -12.60
N LEU A 30 3.94 9.43 -12.59
CA LEU A 30 4.89 10.21 -13.36
C LEU A 30 6.34 9.93 -12.92
N ASP A 31 6.53 9.64 -11.64
CA ASP A 31 7.77 9.24 -10.97
C ASP A 31 7.94 7.71 -10.82
N GLY A 32 7.15 6.93 -11.56
CA GLY A 32 7.25 5.47 -11.63
C GLY A 32 8.51 4.99 -12.38
N ARG A 33 8.72 3.66 -12.43
CA ARG A 33 9.90 3.02 -13.05
C ARG A 33 11.25 3.51 -12.49
N ASP A 34 11.22 3.88 -11.22
CA ASP A 34 12.35 4.45 -10.49
C ASP A 34 12.78 3.49 -9.36
N PRO A 35 14.07 3.40 -9.01
CA PRO A 35 14.53 2.59 -7.87
C PRO A 35 13.79 2.88 -6.56
N ASN A 36 13.36 4.13 -6.33
CA ASN A 36 12.54 4.49 -5.17
C ASN A 36 11.15 3.85 -5.23
N SER A 37 10.56 3.73 -6.42
CA SER A 37 9.28 3.04 -6.62
C SER A 37 9.37 1.58 -6.18
N TYR A 38 10.35 0.83 -6.69
CA TYR A 38 10.54 -0.57 -6.32
C TYR A 38 10.85 -0.71 -4.83
N THR A 39 11.73 0.13 -4.29
CA THR A 39 12.05 0.11 -2.85
C THR A 39 10.82 0.40 -1.99
N GLY A 40 9.98 1.36 -2.39
CA GLY A 40 8.73 1.70 -1.71
C GLY A 40 7.69 0.57 -1.78
N ILE A 41 7.58 -0.11 -2.92
CA ILE A 41 6.71 -1.29 -3.10
C ILE A 41 7.20 -2.45 -2.23
N PHE A 42 8.49 -2.77 -2.22
CA PHE A 42 9.00 -3.84 -1.37
C PHE A 42 8.96 -3.49 0.12
N TRP A 43 9.03 -2.20 0.49
CA TRP A 43 8.71 -1.77 1.85
C TRP A 43 7.26 -2.07 2.22
N VAL A 44 6.32 -1.99 1.26
CA VAL A 44 4.95 -2.46 1.50
C VAL A 44 4.92 -3.93 1.92
N LEU A 45 5.82 -4.75 1.36
CA LEU A 45 5.95 -6.18 1.65
C LEU A 45 6.93 -6.48 2.81
N GLY A 46 7.44 -5.45 3.50
CA GLY A 46 8.24 -5.58 4.73
C GLY A 46 9.75 -5.34 4.56
N ARG A 47 10.24 -5.06 3.36
CA ARG A 47 11.66 -4.72 3.15
C ARG A 47 12.01 -3.39 3.82
N HIS A 48 13.14 -3.33 4.53
CA HIS A 48 13.60 -2.13 5.25
C HIS A 48 12.63 -1.61 6.35
N ASP A 49 11.67 -2.43 6.78
CA ASP A 49 10.88 -2.19 8.00
C ASP A 49 11.19 -3.30 9.02
N ARG A 50 10.76 -3.08 10.27
CA ARG A 50 10.84 -4.08 11.34
C ARG A 50 9.57 -4.92 11.40
N ALA A 51 9.61 -6.02 12.16
CA ALA A 51 8.42 -6.80 12.50
C ALA A 51 7.46 -6.00 13.41
N TRP A 52 6.16 -6.14 13.17
CA TRP A 52 5.08 -5.53 13.93
C TRP A 52 4.24 -6.59 14.64
N GLY A 53 3.73 -6.24 15.82
CA GLY A 53 2.83 -7.08 16.62
C GLY A 53 1.53 -6.34 16.96
N PRO A 54 0.44 -7.07 17.27
CA PRO A 54 0.31 -8.52 17.14
C PRO A 54 0.32 -8.98 15.66
N GLU A 55 0.61 -10.25 15.44
CA GLU A 55 0.48 -10.88 14.12
C GLU A 55 -0.98 -10.82 13.64
N ARG A 56 -1.17 -10.60 12.35
CA ARG A 56 -2.51 -10.46 11.74
C ARG A 56 -2.67 -11.41 10.58
N ALA A 57 -3.89 -11.91 10.40
CA ALA A 57 -4.26 -12.64 9.20
C ALA A 57 -3.87 -11.84 7.94
N ILE A 58 -3.39 -12.56 6.92
CA ILE A 58 -2.86 -12.04 5.64
C ILE A 58 -1.51 -11.31 5.79
N PHE A 59 -1.39 -10.37 6.73
CA PHE A 59 -0.20 -9.53 6.87
C PHE A 59 0.96 -10.18 7.64
N GLY A 60 0.70 -11.22 8.43
CA GLY A 60 1.67 -11.75 9.37
C GLY A 60 2.17 -10.63 10.29
N LYS A 61 3.49 -10.40 10.28
CA LYS A 61 4.18 -9.35 11.05
C LYS A 61 4.55 -8.11 10.25
N ILE A 62 4.04 -7.95 9.03
CA ILE A 62 4.22 -6.73 8.25
C ILE A 62 3.44 -5.59 8.91
N ARG A 63 3.97 -4.36 8.88
CA ARG A 63 3.30 -3.18 9.42
C ARG A 63 1.87 -3.05 8.90
N TYR A 64 0.88 -3.11 9.78
CA TYR A 64 -0.52 -2.94 9.37
C TYR A 64 -0.89 -1.45 9.19
N MET A 65 -1.69 -1.15 8.15
CA MET A 65 -2.30 0.15 7.92
C MET A 65 -3.74 -0.03 7.43
N SER A 66 -4.68 0.73 7.98
CA SER A 66 -6.10 0.70 7.60
C SER A 66 -6.65 2.07 7.22
N SER A 67 -7.68 2.08 6.38
CA SER A 67 -8.42 3.30 6.04
C SER A 67 -9.04 3.97 7.27
N GLU A 68 -9.51 3.17 8.23
CA GLU A 68 -10.08 3.64 9.50
C GLU A 68 -9.06 4.41 10.33
N ASN A 69 -7.85 3.88 10.50
CA ASN A 69 -6.78 4.59 11.21
C ASN A 69 -6.29 5.82 10.43
N THR A 70 -6.40 5.81 9.10
CA THR A 70 -6.04 6.96 8.26
C THR A 70 -7.05 8.11 8.45
N ARG A 71 -8.35 7.81 8.55
CA ARG A 71 -9.42 8.79 8.85
C ARG A 71 -9.20 9.51 10.18
N LYS A 72 -8.61 8.83 11.17
CA LYS A 72 -8.27 9.42 12.47
C LYS A 72 -7.07 10.37 12.42
N LYS A 73 -6.21 10.24 11.39
CA LYS A 73 -4.96 11.02 11.25
C LYS A 73 -5.07 12.17 10.25
N MET A 74 -5.94 12.03 9.26
CA MET A 74 -6.06 12.96 8.13
C MET A 74 -7.52 13.32 7.90
N ASN A 75 -7.80 14.60 7.59
CA ASN A 75 -9.13 15.01 7.14
C ASN A 75 -9.36 14.53 5.70
N LEU A 76 -10.01 13.37 5.53
CA LEU A 76 -10.20 12.75 4.22
C LEU A 76 -11.37 13.34 3.41
N LYS A 77 -12.24 14.17 4.00
CA LYS A 77 -13.44 14.68 3.30
C LYS A 77 -13.10 15.40 2.00
N PRO A 78 -12.16 16.37 1.97
CA PRO A 78 -11.81 17.07 0.73
C PRO A 78 -11.18 16.13 -0.31
N TYR A 79 -10.30 15.22 0.12
CA TYR A 79 -9.65 14.25 -0.74
C TYR A 79 -10.67 13.34 -1.44
N LEU A 80 -11.62 12.78 -0.69
CA LEU A 80 -12.66 11.92 -1.23
C LEU A 80 -13.63 12.68 -2.15
N GLN A 81 -13.91 13.95 -1.86
CA GLN A 81 -14.73 14.78 -2.73
C GLN A 81 -14.05 15.07 -4.07
N GLN A 82 -12.74 15.33 -4.05
CA GLN A 82 -11.96 15.62 -5.26
C GLN A 82 -11.85 14.41 -6.20
N PHE A 83 -11.67 13.21 -5.63
CA PHE A 83 -11.39 11.99 -6.40
C PHE A 83 -12.55 10.98 -6.46
N ARG A 84 -13.79 11.38 -6.14
CA ARG A 84 -14.96 10.52 -6.34
C ARG A 84 -15.14 10.21 -7.83
N SER A 85 -15.56 8.99 -8.17
CA SER A 85 -16.04 8.71 -9.53
C SER A 85 -17.21 9.64 -9.86
N ARG A 86 -17.28 10.08 -11.11
CA ARG A 86 -18.44 10.83 -11.61
C ARG A 86 -19.68 9.96 -11.58
#